data_AF-A0A2U2BUW3-F1
#
_entry.id   AF-A0A2U2BUW3-F1
#
_cell.length_a   1.000
_cell.length_b   1.000
_cell.length_c   1.000
_cell.angle_alpha   90.00
_cell.angle_beta   90.00
_cell.angle_gamma   90.00
#
_symmetry.space_group_name_H-M   'P 1'
#
loop_
_entity.id
_entity.type
_entity.pdbx_description
1 polymer ?
#
loop_
_entity_poly.entity_id
_entity_poly.type
_entity_poly.pdbx_seq_one_letter_code
_entity_poly.pdbx_strand_id
1 'polypeptide(L)' 'MFEANLAWSERRALLEASTMAWVFGGMGSWNDFYPSEEKAAEYERVSEALYRAIQDAQLAAVNAEI' A
#
# COMPACT_ATOMS: atom_id res chain seq x y z
N MET A 1 4.85 -27.30 23.72
CA MET A 1 4.13 -26.02 23.88
C MET A 1 4.76 -25.07 22.87
N PHE A 2 4.07 -24.82 21.75
CA PHE A 2 4.52 -23.95 20.67
C PHE A 2 4.59 -22.51 21.21
N GLU A 3 5.78 -22.04 21.55
CA GLU A 3 5.96 -20.64 21.90
C GLU A 3 6.08 -19.82 20.61
N ALA A 4 5.08 -18.94 20.41
CA ALA A 4 5.11 -17.73 19.58
C ALA A 4 5.77 -17.88 18.19
N ASN A 5 5.03 -18.24 17.14
CA ASN A 5 4.30 -17.26 16.31
C ASN A 5 4.77 -15.80 16.48
N LEU A 6 5.16 -15.18 15.36
CA LEU A 6 5.14 -13.72 15.09
C LEU A 6 6.37 -12.88 15.50
N ALA A 7 7.43 -13.00 14.72
CA ALA A 7 8.13 -11.79 14.25
C ALA A 7 8.27 -11.92 12.74
N TRP A 8 7.29 -11.39 12.00
CA TRP A 8 7.53 -11.11 10.59
C TRP A 8 8.81 -10.26 10.55
N SER A 9 9.82 -10.66 9.77
CA SER A 9 10.94 -9.75 9.54
C SER A 9 10.36 -8.42 9.05
N GLU A 10 10.90 -7.29 9.50
CA GLU A 10 10.31 -5.97 9.18
C GLU A 10 10.08 -5.82 7.68
N ARG A 11 11.01 -6.36 6.87
CA ARG A 11 10.89 -6.48 5.41
C ARG A 11 9.62 -7.22 4.97
N ARG A 12 9.36 -8.39 5.55
CA ARG A 12 8.20 -9.21 5.21
C ARG A 12 6.88 -8.58 5.69
N ALA A 13 6.87 -8.00 6.89
CA ALA A 13 5.74 -7.22 7.37
C ALA A 13 5.41 -6.06 6.43
N LEU A 14 6.43 -5.32 5.98
CA LEU A 14 6.29 -4.18 5.08
C LEU A 14 5.81 -4.60 3.69
N LEU A 15 6.35 -5.70 3.14
CA LEU A 15 5.93 -6.25 1.86
C LEU A 15 4.47 -6.74 1.90
N GLU A 16 4.10 -7.47 2.95
CA GLU A 16 2.73 -7.96 3.12
C GLU A 16 1.74 -6.81 3.31
N ALA A 17 2.06 -5.83 4.16
CA ALA A 17 1.22 -4.66 4.37
C ALA A 17 1.02 -3.84 3.08
N SER A 18 2.09 -3.58 2.33
CA SER A 18 2.02 -2.84 1.07
C SER A 18 1.29 -3.60 -0.05
N THR A 19 1.42 -4.93 -0.08
CA THR A 19 0.66 -5.77 -1.02
C THR A 19 -0.84 -5.76 -0.69
N MET A 20 -1.19 -5.89 0.60
CA MET A 20 -2.59 -5.88 1.04
C MET A 20 -3.25 -4.50 0.92
N ALA A 21 -2.47 -3.42 0.99
CA ALA A 21 -2.94 -2.05 0.81
C ALA A 21 -3.17 -1.67 -0.67
N TRP A 22 -2.82 -2.54 -1.62
CA TRP A 22 -2.93 -2.23 -3.04
C TRP A 22 -4.40 -2.16 -3.49
N VAL A 23 -4.89 -0.94 -3.69
CA VAL A 23 -6.27 -0.64 -4.13
C VAL A 23 -6.34 -0.13 -5.57
N PHE A 24 -5.22 -0.14 -6.30
CA PHE A 24 -5.11 0.43 -7.64
C PHE A 24 -5.30 -0.61 -8.74
N GLY A 25 -6.32 -0.44 -9.59
CA GLY A 25 -6.62 -1.36 -10.69
C GLY A 25 -7.50 -2.55 -10.28
N GLY A 26 -8.09 -3.21 -11.28
CA GLY A 26 -9.19 -4.17 -11.10
C GLY A 26 -10.56 -3.49 -11.18
N MET A 27 -11.63 -4.29 -11.13
CA MET A 27 -13.01 -3.79 -11.17
C MET A 27 -13.46 -3.33 -9.77
N GLY A 28 -13.94 -2.09 -9.65
CA GLY A 28 -14.35 -1.49 -8.38
C GLY A 28 -13.17 -1.00 -7.55
N SER A 29 -12.05 -0.70 -8.20
CA SER A 29 -10.82 -0.22 -7.57
C SER A 29 -10.96 1.23 -7.08
N TRP A 30 -9.98 1.69 -6.32
CA TRP A 30 -9.90 3.11 -5.93
C TRP A 30 -9.98 4.03 -7.16
N ASN A 31 -9.31 3.70 -8.25
CA ASN A 31 -9.33 4.54 -9.46
C ASN A 31 -10.65 4.50 -10.24
N ASP A 32 -11.60 3.64 -9.86
CA ASP A 32 -12.95 3.62 -10.45
C ASP A 32 -13.93 4.57 -9.74
N PHE A 33 -13.53 5.16 -8.62
CA PHE A 33 -14.33 6.15 -7.92
C PHE A 33 -14.13 7.54 -8.53
N TYR A 34 -15.26 8.17 -8.86
CA TYR A 34 -15.30 9.54 -9.40
C TYR A 34 -15.79 10.48 -8.30
N PRO A 35 -14.89 11.26 -7.66
CA PRO A 35 -15.27 12.23 -6.65
C PRO A 35 -16.11 13.38 -7.24
N SER A 36 -16.83 14.10 -6.38
CA SER A 36 -17.42 15.39 -6.77
C SER A 36 -16.33 16.40 -7.17
N GLU A 37 -16.68 17.44 -7.94
CA GLU A 37 -15.73 18.47 -8.36
C GLU A 37 -14.99 19.13 -7.18
N GLU A 38 -15.69 19.39 -6.07
CA GLU A 38 -15.10 19.93 -4.83
C GLU A 38 -14.03 19.02 -4.24
N LYS A 39 -14.16 17.71 -4.42
CA LYS A 39 -13.26 16.68 -3.88
C LYS A 39 -12.23 16.17 -4.88
N ALA A 40 -12.34 16.52 -6.16
CA ALA A 40 -11.45 16.01 -7.20
C ALA A 40 -9.96 16.28 -6.92
N ALA A 41 -9.62 17.51 -6.51
CA ALA A 41 -8.22 17.86 -6.20
C ALA A 41 -7.69 17.15 -4.94
N GLU A 42 -8.54 17.00 -3.92
CA GLU A 42 -8.19 16.26 -2.70
C GLU A 42 -7.99 14.78 -3.01
N TYR A 43 -8.89 14.21 -3.81
CA TYR A 43 -8.85 12.83 -4.24
C TYR A 43 -7.59 12.51 -5.02
N GLU A 44 -7.24 13.34 -6.02
CA GLU A 44 -6.02 13.18 -6.81
C GLU A 44 -4.78 13.23 -5.91
N ARG A 45 -4.69 14.24 -5.03
CA ARG A 45 -3.56 14.40 -4.11
C ARG A 45 -3.39 13.19 -3.18
N VAL A 46 -4.49 12.67 -2.63
CA VAL A 46 -4.46 11.50 -1.74
C VAL A 46 -4.13 10.23 -2.52
N SER A 47 -4.67 10.07 -3.73
CA SER A 47 -4.37 8.94 -4.62
C SER A 47 -2.89 8.87 -4.96
N GLU A 48 -2.30 10.01 -5.35
CA GLU A 48 -0.87 10.11 -5.65
C GLU A 48 -0.01 9.79 -4.41
N ALA A 49 -0.35 10.35 -3.25
CA ALA A 49 0.37 10.10 -2.01
C ALA A 49 0.30 8.62 -1.60
N LEU A 50 -0.87 7.99 -1.71
CA LEU A 50 -1.07 6.58 -1.39
C LEU A 50 -0.30 5.68 -2.36
N TYR A 51 -0.36 5.96 -3.66
CA TYR A 51 0.36 5.20 -4.69
C TYR A 51 1.86 5.23 -4.43
N ARG A 52 2.43 6.41 -4.20
CA ARG A 52 3.87 6.56 -3.90
C ARG A 52 4.25 5.84 -2.61
N ALA A 53 3.48 6.00 -1.54
CA ALA A 53 3.77 5.35 -0.26
C ALA A 53 3.80 3.82 -0.36
N ILE A 54 2.86 3.22 -1.10
CA ILE A 54 2.83 1.77 -1.29
C ILE A 54 4.04 1.31 -2.12
N GLN A 55 4.35 2.00 -3.21
CA GLN A 55 5.49 1.68 -4.08
C GLN A 55 6.82 1.81 -3.32
N ASP A 56 7.00 2.89 -2.54
CA ASP A 56 8.20 3.11 -1.73
C ASP A 56 8.37 2.01 -0.67
N ALA A 57 7.27 1.58 -0.03
CA ALA A 57 7.28 0.47 0.91
C ALA A 57 7.70 -0.86 0.26
N GLN A 58 7.20 -1.16 -0.94
CA GLN A 58 7.59 -2.36 -1.69
C GLN A 58 9.06 -2.31 -2.09
N LEU A 59 9.54 -1.17 -2.61
CA LEU A 59 10.96 -0.98 -2.97
C LEU A 59 11.88 -1.14 -1.76
N ALA A 60 11.52 -0.53 -0.62
CA ALA A 60 12.29 -0.64 0.61
C ALA A 60 12.32 -2.09 1.12
N ALA A 61 11.19 -2.79 1.09
CA ALA A 61 11.10 -4.18 1.53
C ALA A 61 11.95 -5.14 0.68
N VAL A 62 11.94 -4.94 -0.65
CA VAL A 62 12.65 -5.80 -1.61
C VAL A 62 14.16 -5.53 -1.63
N ASN A 63 14.58 -4.28 -1.51
CA ASN A 63 15.99 -3.88 -1.61
C ASN A 63 16.76 -3.91 -0.27
N ALA A 64 16.08 -4.10 0.86
CA ALA A 64 16.76 -4.15 2.15
C ALA A 64 17.67 -5.39 2.25
N GLU A 65 18.96 -5.16 2.54
CA GLU A 65 20.00 -6.20 2.66
C GLU A 65 19.70 -7.22 3.80
N ILE A 66 20.35 -8.39 3.73
CA ILE A 66 20.23 -9.49 4.71
C ILE A 66 21.22 -9.31 5.83
#